data_AF-A0A947WFZ6-F1
#
_entry.id   AF-A0A947WFZ6-F1
#
_cell.length_a   1.000
_cell.length_b   1.000
_cell.length_c   1.000
_cell.angle_alpha   90.00
_cell.angle_beta   90.00
_cell.angle_gamma   90.00
#
_symmetry.space_group_name_H-M   'P 1'
#
loop_
_entity.id
_entity.type
_entity.pdbx_description
1 polymer ?
#
loop_
_entity_poly.entity_id
_entity_poly.type
_entity_poly.pdbx_seq_one_letter_code
_entity_poly.pdbx_strand_id
1 'polypeptide(L)'
;MSKHSLIAILAFAFAAAGAAGAAEPVDWTGWYASAYGGYISGEVSSNDPAHEQSTGDYDDDGYTAGLTGGYRSQNENGWVYGVELDVLLYMEKGTAVDKVGFPDLVAYEANYRWAVLAGARAGRALGKALPYLYGLVGFANV
;
A
#
# COMPACT_ATOMS: atom_id res chain seq x y z
N MET A 1 -11.84 3.57 -22.66
CA MET A 1 -11.72 4.72 -21.74
C MET A 1 -10.97 4.24 -20.51
N SER A 2 -9.70 4.62 -20.36
CA SER A 2 -8.90 4.32 -19.16
C SER A 2 -9.47 5.12 -17.99
N LYS A 3 -9.97 4.45 -16.94
CA LYS A 3 -10.46 5.12 -15.72
C LYS A 3 -9.27 5.28 -14.77
N HIS A 4 -8.88 6.52 -14.51
CA HIS A 4 -7.85 6.84 -13.52
C HIS A 4 -8.53 7.23 -12.20
N SER A 5 -8.27 6.48 -11.13
CA SER A 5 -8.80 6.76 -9.80
C SER A 5 -7.72 7.40 -8.92
N LEU A 6 -8.03 8.54 -8.31
CA LEU A 6 -7.20 9.19 -7.31
C LEU A 6 -7.50 8.56 -5.94
N ILE A 7 -6.47 8.09 -5.22
CA ILE A 7 -6.59 7.55 -3.87
C ILE A 7 -5.82 8.45 -2.91
N ALA A 8 -6.45 8.81 -1.79
CA ALA A 8 -5.84 9.53 -0.69
C ALA A 8 -5.98 8.72 0.61
N ILE A 9 -4.87 8.45 1.29
CA ILE A 9 -4.83 7.73 2.57
C ILE A 9 -4.10 8.59 3.60
N LEU A 10 -4.70 8.73 4.77
CA LEU A 10 -4.08 9.35 5.95
C LEU A 10 -3.79 8.23 6.97
N ALA A 11 -2.52 8.06 7.35
CA ALA A 11 -2.12 7.02 8.30
C ALA A 11 -1.36 7.63 9.48
N PHE A 12 -1.64 7.13 10.68
CA PHE A 12 -0.90 7.44 11.91
C PHE A 12 -0.06 6.22 12.30
N ALA A 13 1.25 6.37 12.47
CA ALA A 13 2.11 5.28 12.93
C ALA A 13 2.96 5.72 14.12
N PHE A 14 3.19 4.79 15.03
CA PHE A 14 3.97 4.97 16.25
C PHE A 14 5.16 4.02 16.22
N ALA A 15 6.38 4.55 16.06
CA ALA A 15 7.60 3.75 16.19
C ALA A 15 8.14 3.91 17.62
N ALA A 16 8.17 2.82 18.39
CA ALA A 16 8.76 2.78 19.73
C ALA A 16 9.87 1.73 19.79
N ALA A 17 11.10 2.14 20.06
CA ALA A 17 12.22 1.25 20.37
C ALA A 17 12.55 1.36 21.88
N GLY A 18 12.73 0.21 22.53
CA GLY A 18 12.84 0.04 23.98
C GLY A 18 13.86 0.95 24.69
N ALA A 19 13.54 1.29 25.93
CA ALA A 19 14.26 2.23 26.78
C ALA A 19 15.65 1.71 27.19
N ALA A 20 16.69 2.54 26.98
CA ALA A 20 17.91 2.57 27.80
C ALA A 20 18.80 3.75 27.37
N GLY A 21 19.25 4.52 28.38
CA GLY A 21 20.27 5.56 28.31
C GLY A 21 19.79 6.91 27.77
N ALA A 22 20.34 8.00 28.30
CA ALA A 22 20.32 9.31 27.65
C ALA A 22 21.03 9.14 26.30
N ALA A 23 20.26 8.70 25.30
CA ALA A 23 20.75 8.43 23.98
C ALA A 23 21.03 9.77 23.31
N GLU A 24 22.18 9.87 22.66
CA GLU A 24 22.48 10.93 21.71
C GLU A 24 21.23 11.24 20.86
N PRO A 25 20.93 12.52 20.59
CA PRO A 25 19.80 12.89 19.75
C PRO A 25 19.85 12.07 18.46
N VAL A 26 18.81 11.27 18.22
CA VAL A 26 18.71 10.50 16.97
C VAL A 26 18.51 11.49 15.84
N ASP A 27 19.44 11.52 14.90
CA ASP A 27 19.30 12.27 13.66
C ASP A 27 18.47 11.43 12.68
N TRP A 28 17.31 11.96 12.32
CA TRP A 28 16.38 11.36 11.37
C TRP A 28 16.61 11.84 9.94
N THR A 29 17.61 12.71 9.71
CA THR A 29 17.94 13.27 8.41
C THR A 29 18.61 12.23 7.52
N GLY A 30 18.15 12.12 6.28
CA GLY A 30 18.81 11.29 5.29
C GLY A 30 17.88 10.69 4.24
N TRP A 31 18.53 10.05 3.27
CA TRP A 31 17.88 9.22 2.28
C TRP A 31 17.57 7.85 2.86
N TYR A 32 16.41 7.31 2.49
CA TYR A 32 16.04 5.95 2.81
C TYR A 32 15.38 5.31 1.59
N ALA A 33 15.51 4.00 1.50
CA ALA A 33 14.79 3.18 0.55
C ALA A 33 14.39 1.87 1.23
N SER A 34 13.25 1.31 0.83
CA SER A 34 12.75 0.02 1.29
C SER A 34 12.12 -0.73 0.13
N ALA A 35 12.15 -2.06 0.23
CA ALA A 35 11.44 -2.96 -0.66
C ALA A 35 10.53 -3.83 0.19
N TYR A 36 9.36 -4.17 -0.34
CA TYR A 36 8.43 -5.11 0.28
C TYR A 36 7.81 -6.01 -0.77
N GLY A 37 7.29 -7.14 -0.32
CA GLY A 37 6.51 -8.04 -1.15
C GLY A 37 5.69 -8.99 -0.31
N GLY A 38 4.66 -9.54 -0.91
CA GLY A 38 3.70 -10.39 -0.22
C GLY A 38 2.86 -11.21 -1.18
N TYR A 39 1.96 -11.96 -0.58
CA TYR A 39 0.94 -12.74 -1.27
C TYR A 39 -0.40 -12.38 -0.62
N ILE A 40 -1.41 -12.13 -1.45
CA ILE A 40 -2.79 -11.88 -1.04
C ILE A 40 -3.63 -12.98 -1.66
N SER A 41 -4.49 -13.58 -0.84
CA SER A 41 -5.53 -14.50 -1.27
C SER A 41 -6.82 -14.11 -0.59
N GLY A 42 -7.92 -14.07 -1.34
CA GLY A 42 -9.23 -13.77 -0.78
C GLY A 42 -10.35 -14.26 -1.67
N GLU A 43 -11.44 -14.67 -1.02
CA GLU A 43 -12.70 -15.00 -1.69
C GLU A 43 -13.56 -13.73 -1.78
N VAL A 44 -13.99 -13.37 -2.99
CA VAL A 44 -14.92 -12.26 -3.20
C VAL A 44 -16.28 -12.81 -3.60
N SER A 45 -17.26 -12.75 -2.69
CA SER A 45 -18.66 -13.03 -3.00
C SER A 45 -19.36 -11.76 -3.49
N SER A 46 -19.76 -11.72 -4.76
CA SER A 46 -20.62 -10.66 -5.28
C SER A 46 -22.09 -11.11 -5.22
N ASN A 47 -22.94 -10.35 -4.56
CA ASN A 47 -24.39 -10.55 -4.58
C ASN A 47 -25.02 -9.37 -5.33
N ASP A 48 -25.24 -9.54 -6.64
CA ASP A 48 -25.94 -8.53 -7.46
C ASP A 48 -27.46 -8.77 -7.34
N PRO A 49 -28.22 -7.89 -6.67
CA PRO A 49 -29.67 -8.04 -6.55
C PRO A 49 -30.43 -7.92 -7.87
N ALA A 50 -29.79 -7.46 -8.96
CA ALA A 50 -30.39 -7.48 -10.31
C ALA A 50 -30.23 -8.85 -11.02
N HIS A 51 -29.32 -9.70 -10.54
CA HIS A 51 -29.02 -11.02 -11.11
C HIS A 51 -28.79 -12.05 -9.99
N GLU A 52 -29.84 -12.37 -9.24
CA GLU A 52 -29.79 -13.33 -8.10
C GLU A 52 -29.23 -14.72 -8.45
N GLN A 53 -29.10 -15.06 -9.73
CA GLN A 53 -28.55 -16.33 -10.22
C GLN A 53 -27.06 -16.26 -10.60
N SER A 54 -26.47 -15.06 -10.68
CA SER A 54 -25.06 -14.84 -11.04
C SER A 54 -24.20 -14.81 -9.78
N THR A 55 -24.11 -15.94 -9.09
CA THR A 55 -23.18 -16.12 -7.96
C THR A 55 -21.86 -16.63 -8.52
N GLY A 56 -20.93 -15.71 -8.77
CA GLY A 56 -19.56 -16.04 -9.09
C GLY A 56 -18.73 -15.99 -7.81
N ASP A 57 -18.18 -17.14 -7.41
CA ASP A 57 -17.10 -17.17 -6.42
C ASP A 57 -15.81 -16.82 -7.19
N TYR A 58 -15.22 -15.67 -6.88
CA TYR A 58 -13.95 -15.25 -7.46
C TYR A 58 -12.85 -15.47 -6.41
N ASP A 59 -11.92 -16.36 -6.74
CA ASP A 59 -10.64 -16.48 -6.02
C ASP A 59 -9.69 -15.44 -6.63
N ASP A 60 -9.46 -14.35 -5.89
CA ASP A 60 -8.45 -13.33 -6.21
C ASP A 60 -7.18 -13.64 -5.41
N ASP A 61 -6.29 -14.36 -6.09
CA ASP A 61 -4.96 -14.72 -5.62
C ASP A 61 -3.91 -13.91 -6.37
N GLY A 62 -2.99 -13.29 -5.64
CA GLY A 62 -2.00 -12.42 -6.26
C GLY A 62 -0.74 -12.22 -5.43
N TYR A 63 0.35 -11.94 -6.13
CA TYR A 63 1.59 -11.49 -5.52
C TYR A 63 1.63 -9.96 -5.53
N THR A 64 2.16 -9.39 -4.45
CA THR A 64 2.39 -7.95 -4.35
C THR A 64 3.88 -7.69 -4.17
N ALA A 65 4.37 -6.61 -4.76
CA ALA A 65 5.73 -6.13 -4.56
C ALA A 65 5.73 -4.62 -4.61
N GLY A 66 6.65 -3.98 -3.90
CA GLY A 66 6.77 -2.53 -3.93
C GLY A 66 8.12 -2.03 -3.51
N LEU A 67 8.42 -0.82 -3.95
CA LEU A 67 9.62 -0.07 -3.62
C LEU A 67 9.21 1.31 -3.12
N THR A 68 9.73 1.69 -1.97
CA THR A 68 9.51 3.00 -1.37
C THR A 68 10.85 3.68 -1.19
N GLY A 69 10.91 4.98 -1.41
CA GLY A 69 12.10 5.76 -1.12
C GLY A 69 11.80 7.22 -0.90
N GLY A 70 12.71 7.91 -0.22
CA GLY A 70 12.56 9.33 -0.03
C GLY A 70 13.64 9.95 0.84
N TYR A 71 13.37 11.17 1.27
CA TYR A 71 14.29 11.97 2.05
C TYR A 71 13.58 12.58 3.26
N ARG A 72 14.30 12.64 4.38
CA ARG A 72 13.87 13.33 5.61
C ARG A 72 14.87 14.40 5.97
N SER A 73 14.38 15.51 6.51
CA SER A 73 15.16 16.62 7.02
C SER A 73 14.70 16.95 8.43
N GLN A 74 15.64 16.93 9.38
CA GLN A 74 15.41 17.35 10.76
C GLN A 74 15.97 18.76 10.98
N ASN A 75 15.19 19.64 11.62
CA ASN A 75 15.66 20.95 12.05
C ASN A 75 16.15 20.96 13.51
N GLU A 76 16.82 22.04 13.91
CA GLU A 76 17.35 22.23 15.26
C GLU A 76 16.27 22.16 16.35
N ASN A 77 15.02 22.48 16.01
CA ASN A 77 13.88 22.42 16.93
C ASN A 77 13.28 21.00 17.08
N GLY A 78 13.89 20.00 16.46
CA GLY A 78 13.47 18.60 16.50
C GLY A 78 12.26 18.29 15.61
N TRP A 79 11.85 19.18 14.71
CA TRP A 79 10.87 18.83 13.69
C TRP A 79 11.52 18.07 12.55
N VAL A 80 10.85 17.02 12.09
CA VAL A 80 11.26 16.20 10.96
C VAL A 80 10.20 16.31 9.87
N TYR A 81 10.64 16.69 8.67
CA TYR A 81 9.81 16.73 7.48
C TYR A 81 10.37 15.74 6.47
N GLY A 82 9.51 15.16 5.64
CA GLY A 82 10.00 14.27 4.60
C GLY A 82 9.04 14.13 3.45
N VAL A 83 9.60 13.74 2.31
CA VAL A 83 8.86 13.32 1.12
C VAL A 83 9.17 11.86 0.85
N GLU A 84 8.20 11.17 0.28
CA GLU A 84 8.27 9.74 -0.03
C GLU A 84 7.62 9.50 -1.40
N LEU A 85 8.22 8.60 -2.17
CA LEU A 85 7.65 8.03 -3.38
C LEU A 85 7.54 6.52 -3.14
N ASP A 86 6.37 5.96 -3.43
CA ASP A 86 6.09 4.53 -3.30
C ASP A 86 5.55 4.00 -4.62
N VAL A 87 6.11 2.89 -5.08
CA VAL A 87 5.72 2.21 -6.32
C VAL A 87 5.28 0.80 -5.96
N LEU A 88 4.04 0.48 -6.30
CA LEU A 88 3.39 -0.78 -6.01
C LEU A 88 3.11 -1.54 -7.29
N LEU A 89 3.37 -2.83 -7.26
CA LEU A 89 3.09 -3.79 -8.31
C LEU A 89 2.20 -4.89 -7.72
N TYR A 90 1.08 -5.15 -8.39
CA TYR A 90 0.17 -6.24 -8.09
C TYR A 90 0.11 -7.17 -9.30
N MET A 91 0.45 -8.42 -9.07
CA MET A 91 0.45 -9.48 -10.08
C MET A 91 -0.67 -10.44 -9.75
N GLU A 92 -1.80 -10.27 -10.43
CA GLU A 92 -3.01 -11.07 -10.23
C GLU A 92 -2.94 -12.36 -11.05
N LYS A 93 -3.34 -13.48 -10.46
CA LYS A 93 -3.63 -14.73 -11.18
C LYS A 93 -4.99 -15.24 -10.72
N GLY A 94 -6.04 -14.84 -11.43
CA GLY A 94 -7.41 -15.27 -11.14
C GLY A 94 -7.85 -16.47 -11.98
N THR A 95 -8.60 -17.37 -11.37
CA THR A 95 -9.38 -18.41 -12.06
C THR A 95 -10.84 -18.15 -11.71
N ALA A 96 -11.74 -18.00 -12.68
CA ALA A 96 -13.17 -17.85 -12.38
C ALA A 96 -13.93 -19.06 -12.87
N VAL A 97 -14.81 -19.60 -12.03
CA VAL A 97 -15.69 -20.72 -12.37
C VAL A 97 -17.12 -20.21 -12.34
N ASP A 98 -17.74 -20.09 -13.52
CA ASP A 98 -19.17 -19.81 -13.62
C ASP A 98 -19.95 -21.11 -13.30
N LYS A 99 -20.50 -21.20 -12.09
CA LYS A 99 -21.15 -22.42 -11.60
C LYS A 99 -22.54 -22.67 -12.23
N VAL A 100 -23.10 -21.72 -12.97
CA VAL A 100 -24.53 -21.77 -13.37
C VAL A 100 -24.72 -21.73 -14.89
N GLY A 101 -23.94 -20.92 -15.63
CA GLY A 101 -24.08 -20.78 -17.09
C GLY A 101 -23.16 -21.68 -17.91
N PHE A 102 -21.93 -21.89 -17.45
CA PHE A 102 -20.87 -22.59 -18.17
C PHE A 102 -19.95 -23.34 -17.19
N PRO A 103 -20.17 -24.66 -16.93
CA PRO A 103 -19.43 -25.42 -15.92
C PRO A 103 -17.94 -25.66 -16.24
N ASP A 104 -17.39 -24.98 -17.24
CA ASP A 104 -15.98 -25.07 -17.61
C ASP A 104 -15.17 -24.02 -16.85
N LEU A 105 -14.00 -24.44 -16.34
CA LEU A 105 -13.00 -23.58 -15.73
C LEU A 105 -12.52 -22.55 -16.77
N VAL A 106 -12.91 -21.29 -16.61
CA VAL A 106 -12.36 -20.19 -17.40
C VAL A 106 -11.15 -19.65 -16.64
N ALA A 107 -9.96 -20.08 -17.06
CA ALA A 107 -8.71 -19.50 -16.57
C ALA A 107 -8.53 -18.10 -17.16
N TYR A 108 -8.49 -17.07 -16.30
CA TYR A 108 -8.27 -15.70 -16.75
C TYR A 108 -6.77 -15.37 -16.77
N GLU A 109 -6.42 -14.54 -17.75
CA GLU A 109 -5.05 -14.12 -18.05
C GLU A 109 -4.51 -13.19 -16.95
N ALA A 110 -3.24 -13.37 -16.57
CA ALA A 110 -2.60 -12.63 -15.49
C ALA A 110 -2.58 -11.12 -15.79
N ASN A 111 -3.33 -10.35 -14.99
CA ASN A 111 -3.36 -8.90 -15.11
C ASN A 111 -2.33 -8.26 -14.19
N TYR A 112 -1.49 -7.40 -14.77
CA TYR A 112 -0.52 -6.61 -14.01
C TYR A 112 -1.14 -5.25 -13.70
N ARG A 113 -1.29 -4.96 -12.41
CA ARG A 113 -1.75 -3.65 -11.93
C ARG A 113 -0.61 -2.97 -11.21
N TRP A 114 -0.56 -1.66 -11.29
CA TRP A 114 0.49 -0.89 -10.62
C TRP A 114 -0.04 0.43 -10.08
N ALA A 115 0.58 0.91 -9.01
CA ALA A 115 0.28 2.22 -8.45
C ALA A 115 1.55 2.99 -8.14
N VAL A 116 1.48 4.31 -8.28
CA VAL A 116 2.53 5.23 -7.84
C VAL A 116 1.91 6.21 -6.89
N LEU A 117 2.44 6.27 -5.68
CA LEU A 117 2.04 7.16 -4.62
C LEU A 117 3.19 8.12 -4.30
N ALA A 118 2.86 9.39 -4.08
CA ALA A 118 3.75 10.39 -3.54
C ALA A 118 3.17 10.91 -2.23
N GLY A 119 4.01 10.99 -1.20
CA GLY A 119 3.59 11.34 0.14
C GLY A 119 4.51 12.36 0.78
N ALA A 120 3.96 13.06 1.76
CA ALA A 120 4.70 13.95 2.62
C ALA A 120 4.38 13.66 4.08
N ARG A 121 5.41 13.73 4.93
CA ARG A 121 5.30 13.52 6.38
C ARG A 121 5.82 14.73 7.14
N ALA A 122 5.22 14.98 8.29
CA ALA A 122 5.70 15.97 9.26
C ALA A 122 5.52 15.43 10.68
N GLY A 123 6.56 15.49 11.49
CA GLY A 123 6.56 14.96 12.84
C GLY A 123 7.58 15.64 13.73
N ARG A 124 7.63 15.22 15.00
CA ARG A 124 8.56 15.77 15.99
C ARG A 124 9.39 14.67 16.63
N ALA A 125 10.71 14.78 16.54
CA ALA A 125 11.65 13.88 17.17
C ALA A 125 11.64 14.08 18.69
N LEU A 126 11.35 13.00 19.42
CA LEU A 126 11.36 12.90 20.87
C LEU A 126 12.38 11.83 21.27
N GLY A 127 13.65 12.10 20.98
CA GLY A 127 14.73 11.11 21.11
C GLY A 127 14.56 9.96 20.11
N LYS A 128 14.27 8.76 20.61
CA LYS A 128 14.07 7.56 19.78
C LYS A 128 12.65 7.40 19.22
N ALA A 129 11.71 8.26 19.64
CA ALA A 129 10.34 8.26 19.13
C ALA A 129 10.14 9.39 18.13
N LEU A 130 9.37 9.13 17.08
CA LEU A 130 8.99 10.12 16.08
C LEU A 130 7.49 9.99 15.79
N PRO A 131 6.61 10.62 16.59
CA PRO A 131 5.21 10.81 16.19
C PRO A 131 5.15 11.71 14.94
N TYR A 132 4.39 11.28 13.94
CA TYR A 132 4.23 12.03 12.69
C TYR A 132 2.82 11.93 12.11
N LEU A 133 2.48 12.92 11.29
CA LEU A 133 1.39 12.90 10.34
C LEU A 133 1.93 12.52 8.97
N TYR A 134 1.22 11.65 8.27
CA TYR A 134 1.58 11.22 6.93
C TYR A 134 0.36 11.22 6.02
N GLY A 135 0.53 11.85 4.86
CA GLY A 135 -0.46 11.89 3.80
C GLY A 135 0.14 11.46 2.48
N LEU A 136 -0.61 10.65 1.74
CA LEU A 136 -0.25 10.11 0.43
C LEU A 136 -1.31 10.47 -0.60
N VAL A 137 -0.86 10.76 -1.81
CA VAL A 137 -1.70 10.90 -3.00
C VAL A 137 -1.07 10.12 -4.14
N GLY A 138 -1.88 9.56 -5.03
CA GLY A 138 -1.31 8.90 -6.19
C GLY A 138 -2.31 8.35 -7.17
N PHE A 139 -1.76 7.62 -8.13
CA PHE A 139 -2.46 7.07 -9.27
C PHE A 139 -2.27 5.57 -9.32
N ALA A 140 -3.35 4.86 -9.65
CA ALA A 140 -3.32 3.43 -9.90
C ALA A 140 -3.78 3.15 -11.34
N ASN A 141 -3.11 2.18 -11.96
CA ASN A 141 -3.57 1.52 -13.17
C ASN A 141 -4.17 0.17 -12.77
N VAL A 142 -5.44 0.02 -13.09
CA VAL A 142 -6.33 -1.07 -12.66
C VAL A 142 -6.95 -1.68 -13.91
#